data_AF-A0A0C3PXB0-F1
#
_entry.id   AF-A0A0C3PXB0-F1
#
_cell.length_a   1.000
_cell.length_b   1.000
_cell.length_c   1.000
_cell.angle_alpha   90.00
_cell.angle_beta   90.00
_cell.angle_gamma   90.00
#
_symmetry.space_group_name_H-M   'P 1'
#
loop_
_entity.id
_entity.type
_entity.pdbx_description
1 polymer ?
#
loop_
_entity_poly.entity_id
_entity_poly.type
_entity_poly.pdbx_seq_one_letter_code
_entity_poly.pdbx_strand_id
1 'polypeptide(L)'
;EIESRRARMADLLLFDVLLIRGGIRQPDMYYPPVDIFSLRRLLRAIDTSTYDILKKDCLVYILLKWYQDNRVARFQEEKCIPPQFAALADAYWHLDTGHHVAKAVSILADARLNRDYVSKILQALALDDHPSPLVVKYVRTAKPLLTEPQDIDLYTLSLADLSFLDAWQYQRTFPESSPTRTRLLHKLLE
;
A
#
# COMPACT_ATOMS: atom_id res chain seq x y z
N GLU A 1 -14.19 -4.18 10.44
CA GLU A 1 -13.64 -4.32 9.07
C GLU A 1 -12.16 -3.96 9.02
N ILE A 2 -11.76 -2.73 9.41
CA ILE A 2 -10.34 -2.33 9.44
C ILE A 2 -9.44 -3.28 10.23
N GLU A 3 -9.87 -3.72 11.41
CA GLU A 3 -9.05 -4.62 12.26
C GLU A 3 -8.83 -5.98 11.61
N SER A 4 -9.87 -6.52 10.97
CA SER A 4 -9.75 -7.77 10.21
C SER A 4 -8.82 -7.60 9.01
N ARG A 5 -8.90 -6.44 8.34
CA ARG A 5 -7.99 -6.12 7.23
C ARG A 5 -6.54 -5.96 7.70
N ARG A 6 -6.32 -5.29 8.84
CA ARG A 6 -5.01 -5.17 9.50
C ARG A 6 -4.43 -6.55 9.81
N ALA A 7 -5.20 -7.44 10.42
CA ALA A 7 -4.76 -8.80 10.75
C ALA A 7 -4.33 -9.58 9.49
N ARG A 8 -5.07 -9.45 8.38
CA ARG A 8 -4.71 -10.07 7.09
C ARG A 8 -3.47 -9.44 6.43
N MET A 9 -3.10 -8.23 6.82
CA MET A 9 -1.91 -7.52 6.36
C MET A 9 -0.80 -7.60 7.42
N ALA A 10 -0.54 -8.77 8.02
CA ALA A 10 0.53 -8.95 9.01
C ALA A 10 0.51 -7.89 10.14
N ASP A 11 -0.69 -7.67 10.68
CA ASP A 11 -0.99 -6.76 11.80
C ASP A 11 -0.64 -5.28 11.59
N LEU A 12 -0.40 -4.86 10.34
CA LEU A 12 -0.11 -3.47 9.99
C LEU A 12 -0.86 -3.06 8.73
N LEU A 13 -1.45 -1.88 8.73
CA LEU A 13 -1.94 -1.18 7.54
C LEU A 13 -0.84 -0.29 6.95
N LEU A 14 -1.03 0.23 5.73
CA LEU A 14 -0.15 1.26 5.18
C LEU A 14 -0.15 2.50 6.06
N PHE A 15 -1.32 2.92 6.55
CA PHE A 15 -1.45 4.04 7.47
C PHE A 15 -0.65 3.80 8.78
N ASP A 16 -0.68 2.58 9.32
CA ASP A 16 0.11 2.22 10.49
C ASP A 16 1.62 2.35 10.21
N VAL A 17 2.08 1.92 9.04
CA VAL A 17 3.48 2.11 8.59
C VAL A 17 3.84 3.60 8.52
N LEU A 18 2.95 4.46 8.02
CA LEU A 18 3.19 5.90 7.99
C LEU A 18 3.28 6.50 9.41
N LEU A 19 2.41 6.09 10.33
CA LEU A 19 2.45 6.54 11.72
C LEU A 19 3.79 6.13 12.38
N ILE A 20 4.22 4.88 12.20
CA ILE A 20 5.50 4.37 12.72
C ILE A 20 6.67 5.19 12.18
N ARG A 21 6.68 5.50 10.88
CA ARG A 21 7.73 6.30 10.23
C ARG A 21 7.74 7.76 10.72
N GLY A 22 6.61 8.29 11.18
CA GLY A 22 6.50 9.56 11.88
C GLY A 22 6.89 9.52 13.37
N GLY A 23 7.31 8.36 13.88
CA GLY A 23 7.73 8.17 15.27
C GLY A 23 6.62 7.72 16.22
N ILE A 24 5.42 7.41 15.73
CA ILE A 24 4.29 6.91 16.52
C ILE A 24 4.38 5.38 16.57
N ARG A 25 5.04 4.84 17.60
CA ARG A 25 5.50 3.43 17.63
C ARG A 25 4.40 2.37 17.83
N GLN A 26 3.24 2.75 18.36
CA GLN A 26 2.11 1.84 18.64
C GLN A 26 0.86 2.32 17.91
N PRO A 27 0.81 2.22 16.57
CA PRO A 27 -0.25 2.82 15.76
C PRO A 27 -1.64 2.24 16.06
N ASP A 28 -1.72 0.96 16.42
CA ASP A 28 -2.91 0.23 16.87
C ASP A 28 -3.59 0.86 18.09
N MET A 29 -2.82 1.52 18.98
CA MET A 29 -3.38 2.25 20.12
C MET A 29 -4.04 3.58 19.74
N TYR A 30 -3.78 4.10 18.54
CA TYR A 30 -4.31 5.39 18.07
C TYR A 30 -5.31 5.25 16.93
N TYR A 31 -5.17 4.23 16.08
CA TYR A 31 -5.95 4.05 14.87
C TYR A 31 -6.55 2.64 14.79
N PRO A 32 -7.84 2.49 14.42
CA PRO A 32 -8.80 3.56 14.13
C PRO A 32 -9.33 4.24 15.39
N PRO A 33 -9.56 5.57 15.38
CA PRO A 33 -10.24 6.23 16.48
C PRO A 33 -11.73 5.82 16.50
N VAL A 34 -12.23 5.44 17.68
CA VAL A 34 -13.62 4.98 17.87
C VAL A 34 -14.54 6.06 18.41
N ASP A 35 -13.97 7.17 18.90
CA ASP A 35 -14.68 8.30 19.48
C ASP A 35 -13.89 9.61 19.29
N ILE A 36 -14.47 10.73 19.74
CA ILE A 36 -13.86 12.06 19.63
C ILE A 36 -12.57 12.16 20.47
N PHE A 37 -12.48 11.47 21.61
CA PHE A 37 -11.32 11.54 22.49
C PHE A 37 -10.10 10.83 21.89
N SER A 38 -10.30 9.62 21.36
CA SER A 38 -9.32 8.85 20.62
C SER A 38 -8.89 9.55 19.33
N LEU A 39 -9.82 10.19 18.60
CA LEU A 39 -9.47 11.04 17.45
C LEU A 39 -8.57 12.21 17.86
N ARG A 40 -8.91 12.96 18.92
CA ARG A 40 -8.07 14.04 19.44
C ARG A 40 -6.70 13.55 19.86
N ARG A 41 -6.62 12.36 20.47
CA ARG A 41 -5.36 11.72 20.85
C ARG A 41 -4.50 11.38 19.63
N LEU A 42 -5.08 10.82 18.58
CA LEU A 42 -4.39 10.54 17.32
C LEU A 42 -3.90 11.83 16.64
N LEU A 43 -4.76 12.85 16.54
CA LEU A 43 -4.39 14.14 15.96
C LEU A 43 -3.24 14.80 16.74
N ARG A 44 -3.25 14.72 18.06
CA ARG A 44 -2.14 15.22 18.90
C ARG A 44 -0.86 14.43 18.66
N ALA A 45 -0.94 13.10 18.54
CA ALA A 45 0.24 12.28 18.23
C ALA A 45 0.84 12.64 16.86
N ILE A 46 -0.01 12.86 15.85
CA ILE A 46 0.40 13.35 14.52
C ILE A 46 1.06 14.73 14.63
N ASP A 47 0.47 15.66 15.38
CA ASP A 47 1.00 17.02 15.55
C ASP A 47 2.41 17.01 16.21
N THR A 48 2.62 16.14 17.21
CA THR A 48 3.91 15.98 17.89
C THR A 48 4.89 15.03 17.19
N SER A 49 4.52 14.48 16.02
CA SER A 49 5.36 13.54 15.27
C SER A 49 6.62 14.21 14.69
N THR A 50 7.58 13.39 14.26
CA THR A 50 8.85 13.84 13.67
C THR A 50 8.70 14.38 12.25
N TYR A 51 7.50 14.29 11.67
CA TYR A 51 7.22 14.74 10.32
C TYR A 51 7.18 16.26 10.18
N ASP A 52 7.46 16.72 8.96
CA ASP A 52 7.17 18.08 8.54
C ASP A 52 5.65 18.32 8.45
N ILE A 53 5.27 19.60 8.30
CA ILE A 53 3.87 20.02 8.27
C ILE A 53 3.11 19.31 7.14
N LEU A 54 3.71 19.19 5.95
CA LEU A 54 3.06 18.58 4.80
C LEU A 54 2.72 17.10 5.05
N LYS A 55 3.66 16.32 5.58
CA LYS A 55 3.40 14.91 5.90
C LYS A 55 2.36 14.75 7.01
N LYS A 56 2.36 15.64 8.01
CA LYS A 56 1.31 15.68 9.05
C LYS A 56 -0.05 15.96 8.44
N ASP A 57 -0.16 16.96 7.57
CA ASP A 57 -1.39 17.27 6.85
C ASP A 57 -1.85 16.09 5.97
N CYS A 58 -0.93 15.34 5.33
CA CYS A 58 -1.28 14.14 4.57
C CYS A 58 -1.88 13.02 5.45
N LEU A 59 -1.39 12.84 6.68
CA LEU A 59 -1.99 11.88 7.62
C LEU A 59 -3.41 12.29 7.99
N VAL A 60 -3.64 13.58 8.27
CA VAL A 60 -4.98 14.11 8.55
C VAL A 60 -5.89 13.99 7.33
N TYR A 61 -5.37 14.22 6.13
CA TYR A 61 -6.09 14.02 4.87
C TYR A 61 -6.62 12.59 4.74
N ILE A 62 -5.80 11.57 5.04
CA ILE A 62 -6.23 10.15 5.05
C ILE A 62 -7.34 9.92 6.08
N LEU A 63 -7.29 10.55 7.26
CA LEU A 63 -8.36 10.43 8.25
C LEU A 63 -9.68 11.04 7.76
N LEU A 64 -9.62 12.16 7.03
CA LEU A 64 -10.82 12.80 6.47
C LEU A 64 -11.48 11.96 5.37
N LYS A 65 -10.72 11.12 4.67
CA LYS A 65 -11.25 10.23 3.62
C LYS A 65 -12.32 9.26 4.11
N TRP A 66 -12.32 8.91 5.40
CA TRP A 66 -13.31 8.04 6.01
C TRP A 66 -14.74 8.61 5.98
N TYR A 67 -14.88 9.94 5.91
CA TYR A 67 -16.19 10.59 5.82
C TYR A 67 -16.80 10.53 4.41
N GLN A 68 -15.99 10.26 3.38
CA GLN A 68 -16.41 10.17 1.98
C GLN A 68 -17.21 11.41 1.50
N ASP A 69 -16.85 12.60 1.98
CA ASP A 69 -17.51 13.87 1.64
C ASP A 69 -16.52 14.94 1.14
N ASN A 70 -17.01 16.17 0.93
CA ASN A 70 -16.23 17.28 0.38
C ASN A 70 -15.17 17.85 1.34
N ARG A 71 -15.05 17.38 2.59
CA ARG A 71 -14.06 17.89 3.56
C ARG A 71 -12.63 17.72 3.05
N VAL A 72 -12.38 16.62 2.35
CA VAL A 72 -11.06 16.27 1.83
C VAL A 72 -10.58 17.29 0.80
N ALA A 73 -11.45 17.69 -0.14
CA ALA A 73 -11.13 18.68 -1.15
C ALA A 73 -10.84 20.05 -0.54
N ARG A 74 -11.70 20.50 0.39
CA ARG A 74 -11.51 21.75 1.11
C ARG A 74 -10.20 21.76 1.93
N PHE A 75 -9.93 20.67 2.64
CA PHE A 75 -8.70 20.54 3.43
C PHE A 75 -7.45 20.55 2.56
N GLN A 76 -7.48 19.89 1.39
CA GLN A 76 -6.38 19.91 0.43
C GLN A 76 -6.04 21.34 -0.02
N GLU A 77 -7.07 22.14 -0.33
CA GLU A 77 -6.93 23.52 -0.74
C GLU A 77 -6.42 24.41 0.40
N GLU A 78 -7.05 24.33 1.58
CA GLU A 78 -6.67 25.11 2.76
C GLU A 78 -5.23 24.83 3.23
N LYS A 79 -4.76 23.59 3.08
CA LYS A 79 -3.41 23.17 3.46
C LYS A 79 -2.41 23.19 2.31
N CYS A 80 -2.83 23.59 1.11
CA CYS A 80 -2.00 23.58 -0.10
C CYS A 80 -1.30 22.24 -0.33
N ILE A 81 -1.96 21.10 -0.03
CA ILE A 81 -1.36 19.77 -0.19
C ILE A 81 -1.17 19.52 -1.69
N PRO A 82 0.07 19.30 -2.16
CA PRO A 82 0.31 19.11 -3.58
C PRO A 82 -0.41 17.86 -4.10
N PRO A 83 -0.92 17.87 -5.35
CA PRO A 83 -1.74 16.78 -5.89
C PRO A 83 -1.10 15.39 -5.80
N GLN A 84 0.23 15.28 -5.94
CA GLN A 84 0.95 14.02 -5.83
C GLN A 84 0.89 13.41 -4.42
N PHE A 85 0.90 14.24 -3.38
CA PHE A 85 0.80 13.76 -2.00
C PHE A 85 -0.64 13.34 -1.67
N ALA A 86 -1.63 14.12 -2.10
CA ALA A 86 -3.04 13.76 -2.00
C ALA A 86 -3.36 12.46 -2.75
N ALA A 87 -2.83 12.29 -3.96
CA ALA A 87 -3.01 11.08 -4.76
C ALA A 87 -2.37 9.85 -4.07
N LEU A 88 -1.17 9.99 -3.52
CA LEU A 88 -0.53 8.89 -2.78
C LEU A 88 -1.33 8.52 -1.51
N ALA A 89 -1.81 9.52 -0.78
CA ALA A 89 -2.70 9.32 0.37
C ALA A 89 -4.01 8.61 -0.02
N ASP A 90 -4.62 9.00 -1.14
CA ASP A 90 -5.79 8.34 -1.71
C ASP A 90 -5.52 6.86 -2.03
N ALA A 91 -4.39 6.57 -2.68
CA ALA A 91 -4.01 5.19 -3.00
C ALA A 91 -3.86 4.34 -1.74
N TYR A 92 -3.18 4.85 -0.72
CA TYR A 92 -3.02 4.13 0.55
C TYR A 92 -4.35 3.93 1.27
N TRP A 93 -5.25 4.92 1.26
CA TRP A 93 -6.59 4.75 1.82
C TRP A 93 -7.39 3.67 1.09
N HIS A 94 -7.35 3.64 -0.24
CA HIS A 94 -8.01 2.59 -1.03
C HIS A 94 -7.44 1.19 -0.73
N LEU A 95 -6.12 1.07 -0.54
CA LEU A 95 -5.46 -0.18 -0.17
C LEU A 95 -5.78 -0.62 1.26
N ASP A 96 -5.81 0.30 2.22
CA ASP A 96 -6.10 -0.01 3.63
C ASP A 96 -7.56 -0.30 3.89
N THR A 97 -8.48 0.23 3.08
CA THR A 97 -9.91 -0.06 3.18
C THR A 97 -10.31 -1.29 2.37
N GLY A 98 -9.61 -1.57 1.27
CA GLY A 98 -10.02 -2.58 0.31
C GLY A 98 -11.09 -2.08 -0.66
N HIS A 99 -11.48 -0.81 -0.58
CA HIS A 99 -12.47 -0.22 -1.48
C HIS A 99 -11.79 0.35 -2.72
N HIS A 100 -12.27 -0.04 -3.90
CA HIS A 100 -11.74 0.43 -5.19
C HIS A 100 -10.23 0.21 -5.35
N VAL A 101 -9.72 -0.98 -5.00
CA VAL A 101 -8.29 -1.33 -5.07
C VAL A 101 -7.70 -1.10 -6.47
N ALA A 102 -8.46 -1.39 -7.54
CA ALA A 102 -8.05 -1.11 -8.92
C ALA A 102 -7.78 0.39 -9.21
N LYS A 103 -8.48 1.28 -8.50
CA LYS A 103 -8.22 2.73 -8.57
C LYS A 103 -6.89 3.07 -7.91
N ALA A 104 -6.58 2.46 -6.77
CA ALA A 104 -5.27 2.61 -6.11
C ALA A 104 -4.13 2.23 -7.06
N VAL A 105 -4.23 1.09 -7.75
CA VAL A 105 -3.22 0.65 -8.74
C VAL A 105 -3.08 1.66 -9.88
N SER A 106 -4.19 2.22 -10.36
CA SER A 106 -4.17 3.24 -11.41
C SER A 106 -3.49 4.54 -10.96
N ILE A 107 -3.72 4.97 -9.71
CA ILE A 107 -3.03 6.12 -9.12
C ILE A 107 -1.54 5.83 -8.97
N LEU A 108 -1.19 4.67 -8.40
CA LEU A 108 0.19 4.24 -8.17
C LEU A 108 0.97 4.05 -9.46
N ALA A 109 0.34 3.98 -10.64
CA ALA A 109 1.03 3.95 -11.93
C ALA A 109 1.72 5.28 -12.28
N ASP A 110 1.35 6.41 -11.66
CA ASP A 110 1.96 7.71 -11.91
C ASP A 110 3.41 7.76 -11.39
N ALA A 111 4.37 7.87 -12.32
CA ALA A 111 5.81 7.80 -12.04
C ALA A 111 6.33 8.92 -11.13
N ARG A 112 5.54 9.98 -10.90
CA ARG A 112 5.89 11.07 -9.99
C ARG A 112 5.66 10.72 -8.52
N LEU A 113 4.92 9.64 -8.24
CA LEU A 113 4.64 9.20 -6.88
C LEU A 113 5.80 8.39 -6.32
N ASN A 114 6.14 8.68 -5.06
CA ASN A 114 7.07 7.84 -4.31
C ASN A 114 6.36 6.58 -3.79
N ARG A 115 6.97 5.40 -3.98
CA ARG A 115 6.37 4.07 -3.80
C ARG A 115 7.22 3.18 -2.88
N ASP A 116 7.69 3.73 -1.77
CA ASP A 116 8.64 3.07 -0.86
C ASP A 116 8.09 1.80 -0.17
N TYR A 117 6.78 1.56 -0.18
CA TYR A 117 6.14 0.47 0.57
C TYR A 117 5.66 -0.68 -0.34
N VAL A 118 6.51 -1.10 -1.28
CA VAL A 118 6.21 -2.11 -2.31
C VAL A 118 5.59 -3.38 -1.72
N SER A 119 6.26 -4.02 -0.75
CA SER A 119 5.77 -5.27 -0.14
C SER A 119 4.42 -5.07 0.53
N LYS A 120 4.19 -3.90 1.11
CA LYS A 120 2.93 -3.59 1.79
C LYS A 120 1.78 -3.35 0.82
N ILE A 121 2.06 -2.67 -0.29
CA ILE A 121 1.12 -2.50 -1.39
C ILE A 121 0.75 -3.88 -1.95
N LEU A 122 1.74 -4.73 -2.24
CA LEU A 122 1.52 -6.08 -2.74
C LEU A 122 0.69 -6.95 -1.79
N GLN A 123 0.97 -6.90 -0.49
CA GLN A 123 0.13 -7.54 0.53
C GLN A 123 -1.33 -7.06 0.45
N ALA A 124 -1.57 -5.75 0.32
CA ALA A 124 -2.92 -5.20 0.23
C ALA A 124 -3.65 -5.64 -1.05
N LEU A 125 -2.93 -5.73 -2.18
CA LEU A 125 -3.47 -6.21 -3.47
C LEU A 125 -3.82 -7.70 -3.41
N ALA A 126 -3.02 -8.51 -2.72
CA ALA A 126 -3.24 -9.94 -2.56
C ALA A 126 -4.50 -10.30 -1.75
N LEU A 127 -5.11 -9.32 -1.07
CA LEU A 127 -6.35 -9.53 -0.31
C LEU A 127 -7.63 -9.36 -1.13
N ASP A 128 -7.52 -8.88 -2.37
CA ASP A 128 -8.64 -8.73 -3.31
C ASP A 128 -9.16 -10.11 -3.76
N ASP A 129 -10.40 -10.18 -4.23
CA ASP A 129 -11.01 -11.42 -4.72
C ASP A 129 -10.31 -11.93 -5.99
N HIS A 130 -9.78 -11.01 -6.80
CA HIS A 130 -9.04 -11.30 -8.03
C HIS A 130 -7.67 -10.58 -8.02
N PRO A 131 -6.70 -11.10 -7.24
CA PRO A 131 -5.45 -10.39 -6.98
C PRO A 131 -4.50 -10.37 -8.19
N SER A 132 -4.47 -11.44 -9.00
CA SER A 132 -3.46 -11.61 -10.06
C SER A 132 -3.42 -10.47 -11.09
N PRO A 133 -4.57 -10.03 -11.66
CA PRO A 133 -4.58 -8.86 -12.55
C PRO A 133 -4.07 -7.58 -11.89
N LEU A 134 -4.38 -7.35 -10.61
CA LEU A 134 -3.98 -6.14 -9.88
C LEU A 134 -2.48 -6.13 -9.61
N VAL A 135 -1.94 -7.25 -9.11
CA VAL A 135 -0.51 -7.44 -8.85
C VAL A 135 0.28 -7.25 -10.15
N VAL A 136 -0.11 -7.95 -11.22
CA VAL A 136 0.59 -7.86 -12.51
C VAL A 136 0.52 -6.44 -13.08
N LYS A 137 -0.65 -5.79 -13.02
CA LYS A 137 -0.80 -4.40 -13.46
C LYS A 137 0.10 -3.47 -12.67
N TYR A 138 0.09 -3.54 -11.34
CA TYR A 138 0.94 -2.71 -10.48
C TYR A 138 2.43 -2.90 -10.80
N VAL A 139 2.92 -4.14 -10.85
CA VAL A 139 4.34 -4.40 -11.12
C VAL A 139 4.75 -3.93 -12.51
N ARG A 140 3.91 -4.12 -13.54
CA ARG A 140 4.22 -3.71 -14.91
C ARG A 140 4.16 -2.20 -15.13
N THR A 141 3.23 -1.49 -14.49
CA THR A 141 3.06 -0.03 -14.68
C THR A 141 3.92 0.79 -13.73
N ALA A 142 3.96 0.42 -12.46
CA ALA A 142 4.73 1.12 -11.45
C ALA A 142 6.21 0.69 -11.42
N LYS A 143 6.55 -0.47 -12.00
CA LYS A 143 7.92 -1.01 -12.06
C LYS A 143 8.68 -0.90 -10.72
N PRO A 144 8.08 -1.33 -9.60
CA PRO A 144 8.76 -1.29 -8.31
C PRO A 144 9.95 -2.25 -8.32
N LEU A 145 10.95 -1.96 -7.49
CA LEU A 145 12.03 -2.92 -7.25
C LEU A 145 11.50 -4.04 -6.35
N LEU A 146 11.42 -5.26 -6.88
CA LEU A 146 11.05 -6.45 -6.10
C LEU A 146 12.30 -7.10 -5.52
N THR A 147 12.53 -6.89 -4.21
CA THR A 147 13.66 -7.48 -3.48
C THR A 147 13.22 -8.65 -2.61
N GLU A 148 12.03 -8.56 -2.01
CA GLU A 148 11.59 -9.55 -1.05
C GLU A 148 11.20 -10.86 -1.74
N PRO A 149 11.67 -12.02 -1.23
CA PRO A 149 11.37 -13.30 -1.83
C PRO A 149 9.87 -13.57 -1.98
N GLN A 150 9.05 -13.11 -1.02
CA GLN A 150 7.59 -13.25 -1.04
C GLN A 150 6.93 -12.41 -2.13
N ASP A 151 7.44 -11.20 -2.37
CA ASP A 151 6.91 -10.29 -3.40
C ASP A 151 7.19 -10.83 -4.80
N ILE A 152 8.39 -11.39 -5.01
CA ILE A 152 8.79 -12.06 -6.26
C ILE A 152 7.91 -13.29 -6.50
N ASP A 153 7.64 -14.08 -5.46
CA ASP A 153 6.77 -15.26 -5.56
C ASP A 153 5.34 -14.85 -5.93
N LEU A 154 4.78 -13.86 -5.23
CA LEU A 154 3.43 -13.36 -5.48
C LEU A 154 3.28 -12.87 -6.93
N TYR A 155 4.24 -12.10 -7.43
CA TYR A 155 4.21 -11.64 -8.82
C TYR A 155 4.35 -12.81 -9.81
N THR A 156 5.24 -13.77 -9.56
CA THR A 156 5.43 -14.93 -10.45
C THR A 156 4.19 -15.81 -10.51
N LEU A 157 3.55 -16.08 -9.38
CA LEU A 157 2.30 -16.84 -9.31
C LEU A 157 1.15 -16.07 -9.98
N SER A 158 1.08 -14.75 -9.76
CA SER A 158 0.09 -13.89 -10.44
C SER A 158 0.29 -13.86 -11.95
N LEU A 159 1.54 -13.92 -12.43
CA LEU A 159 1.82 -14.09 -13.85
C LEU A 159 1.34 -15.46 -14.33
N ALA A 160 1.61 -16.53 -13.59
CA ALA A 160 1.27 -17.89 -14.01
C ALA A 160 -0.25 -18.09 -14.14
N ASP A 161 -1.02 -17.51 -13.22
CA ASP A 161 -2.48 -17.48 -13.22
C ASP A 161 -3.06 -16.80 -14.49
N LEU A 162 -2.36 -15.80 -15.04
CA LEU A 162 -2.79 -15.08 -16.25
C LEU A 162 -2.15 -15.63 -17.55
N SER A 163 -0.89 -16.03 -17.48
CA SER A 163 -0.05 -16.51 -18.59
C SER A 163 1.15 -17.28 -18.02
N PHE A 164 1.08 -18.62 -18.05
CA PHE A 164 2.19 -19.47 -17.69
C PHE A 164 3.48 -19.12 -18.45
N LEU A 165 3.36 -18.75 -19.73
CA LEU A 165 4.51 -18.35 -20.55
C LEU A 165 5.21 -17.10 -19.99
N ASP A 166 4.45 -16.10 -19.52
CA ASP A 166 5.02 -14.87 -18.96
C ASP A 166 5.76 -15.18 -17.65
N ALA A 167 5.19 -16.05 -16.81
CA ALA A 167 5.83 -16.49 -15.57
C ALA A 167 7.11 -17.30 -15.85
N TRP A 168 7.07 -18.19 -16.84
CA TRP A 168 8.21 -18.97 -17.28
C TRP A 168 9.33 -18.08 -17.85
N GLN A 169 8.99 -17.02 -18.57
CA GLN A 169 9.97 -16.05 -19.03
C GLN A 169 10.53 -15.23 -17.86
N TYR A 170 9.69 -14.84 -16.91
CA TYR A 170 10.10 -14.06 -15.75
C TYR A 170 11.13 -14.79 -14.89
N GLN A 171 10.96 -16.09 -14.59
CA GLN A 171 11.96 -16.83 -13.80
C GLN A 171 13.33 -16.89 -14.50
N ARG A 172 13.38 -16.85 -15.85
CA ARG A 172 14.63 -16.84 -16.60
C ARG A 172 15.40 -15.53 -16.53
N THR A 173 14.79 -14.47 -16.00
CA THR A 173 15.51 -13.20 -15.73
C THR A 173 16.49 -13.34 -14.57
N PHE A 174 16.34 -14.40 -13.76
CA PHE A 174 17.30 -14.75 -12.72
C PHE A 174 18.37 -15.73 -13.25
N PRO A 175 19.63 -15.62 -12.79
CA PRO A 175 20.70 -16.57 -13.16
C PRO A 175 20.33 -18.01 -12.85
N GLU A 176 20.83 -18.98 -13.64
CA GLU A 176 20.55 -20.41 -13.45
C GLU A 176 20.99 -20.95 -12.10
N SER A 177 22.10 -20.43 -11.57
CA SER A 177 22.63 -20.79 -10.25
C SER A 177 21.91 -20.07 -9.09
N SER A 178 20.97 -19.17 -9.38
CA SER A 178 20.30 -18.39 -8.32
C SER A 178 19.29 -19.25 -7.58
N PRO A 179 19.30 -19.26 -6.23
CA PRO A 179 18.29 -19.95 -5.43
C PRO A 179 16.89 -19.41 -5.72
N THR A 180 16.76 -18.14 -6.11
CA THR A 180 15.48 -17.54 -6.51
C THR A 180 14.90 -18.28 -7.71
N ARG A 181 15.69 -18.54 -8.75
CA ARG A 181 15.21 -19.23 -9.96
C ARG A 181 14.74 -20.65 -9.64
N THR A 182 15.53 -21.41 -8.88
CA THR A 182 15.17 -22.77 -8.45
C THR A 182 13.84 -22.78 -7.69
N ARG A 183 13.66 -21.84 -6.75
CA ARG A 183 12.42 -21.71 -5.98
C ARG A 183 11.22 -21.35 -6.85
N LEU A 184 11.38 -20.44 -7.82
CA LEU A 184 10.30 -20.07 -8.74
C LEU A 184 9.93 -21.22 -9.67
N LEU A 185 10.90 -21.98 -10.17
CA LEU A 185 10.65 -23.17 -10.98
C LEU A 185 9.83 -24.21 -10.22
N HIS A 186 10.17 -24.47 -8.96
CA HIS A 186 9.39 -25.38 -8.11
C HIS A 186 7.93 -24.93 -8.00
N LYS A 187 7.72 -23.65 -7.67
CA LYS A 187 6.38 -23.05 -7.54
C LYS A 187 5.56 -23.05 -8.83
N LEU A 188 6.19 -23.08 -10.00
CA LEU A 188 5.50 -23.10 -11.30
C LEU A 188 5.12 -24.51 -11.75
N LEU A 189 5.79 -25.54 -11.23
CA LEU A 189 5.61 -26.93 -11.67
C LEU A 189 4.80 -27.79 -10.69
N GLU A 190 4.56 -27.28 -9.48
CA GLU A 190 3.55 -27.80 -8.54
C GLU A 190 2.14 -27.37 -8.96
#